data_AF-A0A435TUP0-F1
#
_entry.id   AF-A0A435TUP0-F1
#
_cell.length_a   1.000
_cell.length_b   1.000
_cell.length_c   1.000
_cell.angle_alpha   90.00
_cell.angle_beta   90.00
_cell.angle_gamma   90.00
#
_symmetry.space_group_name_H-M   'P 1'
#
loop_
_entity.id
_entity.type
_entity.pdbx_description
1 polymer ?
#
loop_
_entity_poly.entity_id
_entity_poly.type
_entity_poly.pdbx_seq_one_letter_code
_entity_poly.pdbx_strand_id
1 'polypeptide(L)'
;MSDVFANGLEISGKSVDAKTIAAFPDVCFTPPENPATPPGVPIPYPSFGMASDTEDGTGTVKIGGKTVNIKNKSDLSKTSGTEAG
;
A
#
# COMPACT_ATOMS: atom_id res chain seq x y z
N MET A 1 -5.78 9.54 -15.17
CA MET A 1 -5.60 8.10 -15.43
C MET A 1 -4.68 7.97 -16.63
N SER A 2 -3.73 7.05 -16.62
CA SER A 2 -2.70 6.96 -17.67
C SER A 2 -3.00 5.91 -18.73
N ASP A 3 -3.98 5.03 -18.50
CA ASP A 3 -4.54 4.10 -19.48
C ASP A 3 -3.50 3.24 -20.23
N VAL A 4 -2.43 2.85 -19.54
CA VAL A 4 -1.38 1.96 -20.07
C VAL A 4 -1.53 0.58 -19.47
N PHE A 5 -1.67 -0.43 -20.34
CA PHE A 5 -1.97 -1.80 -19.94
C PHE A 5 -0.92 -2.78 -20.48
N ALA A 6 -0.64 -3.84 -19.73
CA ALA A 6 0.04 -5.04 -20.21
C ALA A 6 -0.71 -6.29 -19.72
N ASN A 7 -0.82 -7.29 -20.58
CA ASN A 7 -1.55 -8.54 -20.27
C ASN A 7 -2.99 -8.30 -19.77
N GLY A 8 -3.65 -7.23 -20.24
CA GLY A 8 -5.00 -6.86 -19.81
C GLY A 8 -5.11 -6.19 -18.44
N LEU A 9 -3.99 -5.88 -17.78
CA LEU A 9 -3.95 -5.22 -16.48
C LEU A 9 -3.26 -3.84 -16.60
N GLU A 10 -3.77 -2.84 -15.88
CA GLU A 10 -3.14 -1.51 -15.87
C GLU A 10 -1.78 -1.59 -15.17
N ILE A 11 -0.78 -0.92 -15.75
CA ILE A 11 0.55 -0.87 -15.16
C ILE A 11 0.53 -0.04 -13.87
N SER A 12 0.98 -0.62 -12.76
CA SER A 12 0.99 0.06 -11.46
C SER A 12 2.08 1.12 -11.36
N GLY A 13 1.75 2.29 -10.80
CA GLY A 13 2.70 3.39 -10.66
C GLY A 13 2.04 4.69 -10.20
N LYS A 14 2.84 5.74 -10.01
CA LYS A 14 2.41 6.98 -9.33
C LYS A 14 1.36 7.82 -10.08
N SER A 15 1.12 7.52 -11.35
CA SER A 15 0.18 8.24 -12.21
C SER A 15 -1.20 7.56 -12.32
N VAL A 16 -1.36 6.35 -11.80
CA VAL A 16 -2.64 5.63 -11.86
C VAL A 16 -3.48 5.91 -10.61
N ASP A 17 -4.79 5.64 -10.70
CA ASP A 17 -5.73 5.77 -9.57
C ASP A 17 -5.93 4.41 -8.85
N ALA A 18 -4.89 3.56 -8.86
CA ALA A 18 -4.92 2.26 -8.21
C ALA A 18 -4.84 2.41 -6.69
N LYS A 19 -5.51 1.48 -5.99
CA LYS A 19 -5.59 1.43 -4.54
C LYS A 19 -5.24 0.04 -4.06
N THR A 20 -4.44 -0.02 -3.00
CA THR A 20 -4.30 -1.24 -2.20
C THR A 20 -5.47 -1.28 -1.24
N ILE A 21 -6.34 -2.28 -1.38
CA ILE A 21 -7.56 -2.41 -0.57
C ILE A 21 -7.37 -3.61 0.36
N ALA A 22 -7.32 -3.33 1.66
CA ALA A 22 -7.30 -4.34 2.71
C ALA A 22 -6.22 -5.40 2.51
N ALA A 23 -4.95 -4.98 2.37
CA ALA A 23 -3.83 -5.90 2.35
C ALA A 23 -3.63 -6.52 3.74
N PHE A 24 -3.57 -7.84 3.80
CA PHE A 24 -3.37 -8.63 5.03
C PHE A 24 -2.16 -9.57 4.89
N PRO A 25 -1.54 -9.98 6.01
CA PRO A 25 -1.72 -9.48 7.37
C PRO A 25 -0.72 -8.36 7.69
N ASP A 26 -1.21 -7.20 8.13
CA ASP A 26 -0.37 -6.21 8.81
C ASP A 26 -0.58 -6.33 10.32
N VAL A 27 0.46 -6.70 11.06
CA VAL A 27 0.34 -7.08 12.46
C VAL A 27 0.57 -5.85 13.33
N CYS A 28 -0.50 -5.34 13.93
CA CYS A 28 -0.45 -4.17 14.81
C CYS A 28 -0.94 -4.55 16.21
N PHE A 29 -0.49 -3.80 17.23
CA PHE A 29 -0.96 -3.99 18.60
C PHE A 29 -2.27 -3.22 18.80
N THR A 30 -3.36 -3.96 18.97
CA THR A 30 -4.65 -3.40 19.39
C THR A 30 -4.50 -2.78 20.78
N PRO A 31 -5.02 -1.56 21.01
CA PRO A 31 -5.09 -1.01 22.36
C PRO A 31 -5.82 -1.98 23.29
N PRO A 32 -5.39 -2.12 24.56
CA PRO A 32 -6.09 -2.96 25.50
C PRO A 32 -7.51 -2.44 25.72
N GLU A 33 -8.51 -3.19 25.26
CA GLU A 33 -9.91 -2.95 25.66
C GLU A 33 -10.04 -3.15 27.18
N ASN A 34 -11.00 -2.47 27.82
CA ASN A 34 -11.25 -2.64 29.25
C ASN A 34 -12.38 -3.67 29.47
N PRO A 35 -12.12 -4.85 30.09
CA PRO A 35 -10.93 -5.23 30.86
C PRO A 35 -9.74 -5.67 29.99
N ALA A 36 -8.53 -5.29 30.42
CA ALA A 36 -7.29 -5.41 29.63
C ALA A 36 -7.12 -6.77 28.94
N THR A 37 -7.22 -6.78 27.61
CA THR A 37 -6.72 -7.90 26.79
C THR A 37 -5.21 -8.02 27.01
N PRO A 38 -4.64 -9.24 27.17
CA PRO A 38 -3.20 -9.40 27.39
C PRO A 38 -2.40 -8.63 26.33
N PRO A 39 -1.48 -7.74 26.72
CA PRO A 39 -0.64 -7.02 25.78
C PRO A 39 0.17 -8.04 24.97
N GLY A 40 0.12 -7.93 23.64
CA GLY A 40 0.93 -8.76 22.76
C GLY A 40 0.17 -9.75 21.87
N VAL A 41 -1.17 -9.73 21.81
CA VAL A 41 -1.91 -10.54 20.82
C VAL A 41 -1.69 -9.93 19.42
N PRO A 42 -1.03 -10.64 18.49
CA PRO A 42 -0.85 -10.17 17.12
C PRO A 42 -2.19 -10.25 16.40
N ILE A 43 -2.80 -9.11 16.08
CA ILE A 43 -4.06 -9.06 15.33
C ILE A 43 -3.76 -8.60 13.90
N PRO A 44 -4.17 -9.37 12.87
CA PRO A 44 -4.00 -8.96 11.49
C PRO A 44 -4.99 -7.85 11.16
N TYR A 45 -4.48 -6.65 10.90
CA TYR A 45 -5.25 -5.51 10.41
C TYR A 45 -5.11 -5.35 8.90
N PRO A 46 -6.14 -4.80 8.23
CA PRO A 46 -6.07 -4.44 6.82
C PRO A 46 -5.26 -3.15 6.65
N SER A 47 -4.27 -3.19 5.76
CA SER A 47 -3.57 -1.99 5.28
C SER A 47 -4.17 -1.48 3.97
N PHE A 48 -4.27 -0.17 3.87
CA PHE A 48 -4.74 0.56 2.69
C PHE A 48 -3.64 1.48 2.17
N GLY A 49 -3.60 1.67 0.85
CA GLY A 49 -2.60 2.52 0.23
C GLY A 49 -3.05 3.09 -1.11
N MET A 50 -2.45 4.20 -1.50
CA MET A 50 -2.78 4.92 -2.74
C MET A 50 -1.58 4.87 -3.68
N ALA A 51 -1.80 4.62 -4.98
CA ALA A 51 -0.72 4.62 -5.96
C ALA A 51 0.02 5.97 -6.04
N SER A 52 -0.62 7.08 -5.66
CA SER A 52 0.03 8.39 -5.54
C SER A 52 1.23 8.40 -4.59
N ASP A 53 1.27 7.48 -3.63
CA ASP A 53 2.32 7.35 -2.62
C ASP A 53 3.47 6.44 -3.07
N THR A 54 3.45 5.93 -4.32
CA THR A 54 4.58 5.18 -4.89
C THR A 54 5.90 5.94 -4.75
N GLU A 55 6.90 5.23 -4.21
CA GLU A 55 8.32 5.61 -4.16
C GLU A 55 9.22 4.46 -4.61
N ASP A 56 10.52 4.72 -4.79
CA ASP A 56 11.51 3.75 -5.26
C ASP A 56 11.12 2.98 -6.55
N GLY A 57 10.40 3.69 -7.42
CA GLY A 57 10.00 3.22 -8.76
C GLY A 57 11.11 3.32 -9.81
N THR A 58 10.73 3.14 -11.06
CA THR A 58 11.59 3.31 -12.23
C THR A 58 12.23 4.71 -12.32
N GLY A 59 13.48 4.78 -12.80
CA GLY A 59 14.17 6.05 -13.05
C GLY A 59 13.89 6.64 -14.43
N THR A 60 13.97 5.81 -15.48
CA THR A 60 13.88 6.26 -16.89
C THR A 60 12.53 5.99 -17.52
N VAL A 61 11.92 4.82 -17.25
CA VAL A 61 10.59 4.46 -17.75
C VAL A 61 9.54 5.22 -16.96
N LYS A 62 8.65 5.93 -17.65
CA LYS A 62 7.61 6.75 -17.01
C LYS A 62 6.27 6.55 -17.69
N ILE A 63 5.21 6.60 -16.89
CA ILE A 63 3.81 6.57 -17.35
C ILE A 63 3.12 7.80 -16.77
N GLY A 64 2.42 8.56 -17.61
CA GLY A 64 1.86 9.87 -17.21
C GLY A 64 2.89 10.85 -16.64
N GLY A 65 4.15 10.74 -17.09
CA GLY A 65 5.27 11.55 -16.61
C GLY A 65 5.79 11.19 -15.21
N LYS A 66 5.23 10.16 -14.56
CA LYS A 66 5.65 9.73 -13.22
C LYS A 66 6.25 8.32 -13.24
N THR A 67 6.91 7.98 -12.13
CA THR A 67 7.55 6.69 -11.93
C THR A 67 6.55 5.53 -11.86
N VAL A 68 7.01 4.35 -12.26
CA VAL A 68 6.26 3.09 -12.33
C VAL A 68 6.78 2.15 -11.25
N ASN A 69 5.91 1.31 -10.68
CA ASN A 69 6.33 0.34 -9.67
C ASN A 69 7.24 -0.74 -10.27
N ILE A 70 8.27 -1.10 -9.52
CA ILE A 70 9.12 -2.26 -9.74
C ILE A 70 8.70 -3.31 -8.71
N LYS A 71 8.30 -4.49 -9.19
CA LYS A 71 7.89 -5.60 -8.31
C LYS A 71 8.97 -5.91 -7.28
N ASN A 72 8.57 -5.99 -6.00
CA ASN A 72 9.43 -6.29 -4.85
C ASN A 72 10.55 -5.25 -4.59
N LYS A 73 10.39 -4.02 -5.06
CA LYS A 73 11.39 -2.96 -4.86
C LYS A 73 10.75 -1.59 -4.62
N SER A 74 9.65 -1.29 -5.28
CA SER A 74 8.89 -0.06 -5.04
C SER A 74 7.90 -0.28 -3.93
N ASP A 75 7.76 0.74 -3.08
CA ASP A 75 6.87 0.74 -1.93
C ASP A 75 5.92 1.95 -1.99
N LEU A 76 4.97 1.98 -1.06
CA LEU A 76 4.14 3.16 -0.82
C LEU A 76 4.67 3.87 0.41
N SER A 77 5.04 5.15 0.25
CA SER A 77 5.59 5.96 1.36
C SER A 77 4.61 6.18 2.51
N LYS A 78 3.33 5.89 2.26
CA LYS A 78 2.26 5.96 3.25
C LYS A 78 1.24 4.85 3.03
N THR A 79 0.87 4.22 4.13
CA THR A 79 -0.30 3.34 4.25
C THR A 79 -1.13 3.76 5.47
N SER A 80 -2.36 3.25 5.57
CA SER A 80 -3.27 3.49 6.70
C SER A 80 -4.05 2.22 7.05
N GLY A 81 -4.69 2.18 8.21
CA GLY A 81 -5.43 1.02 8.72
C GLY A 81 -4.67 0.22 9.80
N THR A 82 -3.48 0.69 10.16
CA THR A 82 -2.53 0.06 11.10
C THR A 82 -2.17 0.97 12.26
N GLU A 83 -2.81 2.13 12.34
CA GLU A 83 -2.66 3.06 13.44
C GLU A 83 -3.19 2.44 14.74
N ALA A 84 -2.56 2.77 15.86
CA ALA A 84 -3.14 2.44 17.16
C ALA A 84 -4.50 3.14 17.31
N GLY A 85 -5.52 2.38 17.72
CA GLY A 85 -6.85 2.90 18.04
C GLY A 85 -6.87 3.78 19.30
#